data_AF-A0A0F9NWD5-F1
#
_entry.id   AF-A0A0F9NWD5-F1
#
_cell.length_a   1.000
_cell.length_b   1.000
_cell.length_c   1.000
_cell.angle_alpha   90.00
_cell.angle_beta   90.00
_cell.angle_gamma   90.00
#
_symmetry.space_group_name_H-M   'P 1'
#
loop_
_entity.id
_entity.type
_entity.pdbx_description
1 polymer ?
#
loop_
_entity_poly.entity_id
_entity_poly.type
_entity_poly.pdbx_seq_one_letter_code
_entity_poly.pdbx_strand_id
1 'polypeptide(L)' 'MDPDDSNNELKEWRSDLGANWILIRDDNVHDYCAEFDFHMPPYAVIVDQNGYYITLISNVNGFNSMVRTQIVALT' A
#
# COMPACT_ATOMS: atom_id res chain seq x y z
N MET A 1 -5.92 3.13 -20.20
CA MET A 1 -5.97 2.04 -19.21
C MET A 1 -4.91 1.05 -19.64
N ASP A 2 -3.81 0.97 -18.91
CA ASP A 2 -2.73 0.03 -19.23
C ASP A 2 -3.31 -1.40 -19.12
N PRO A 3 -3.30 -2.19 -20.20
CA PRO A 3 -3.84 -3.55 -20.18
C PRO A 3 -3.10 -4.49 -19.21
N ASP A 4 -1.92 -4.11 -18.72
CA ASP A 4 -1.08 -4.92 -17.81
C ASP A 4 -1.50 -4.86 -16.32
N ASP A 5 -2.49 -4.04 -15.97
CA ASP A 5 -3.06 -3.99 -14.61
C ASP A 5 -4.50 -4.51 -14.64
N SER A 6 -4.72 -5.78 -14.94
CA SER A 6 -6.05 -6.37 -14.83
C SER A 6 -6.40 -6.72 -13.38
N ASN A 7 -7.70 -6.74 -13.06
CA ASN A 7 -8.16 -7.20 -11.73
C ASN A 7 -7.77 -8.64 -11.41
N ASN A 8 -7.43 -9.45 -12.42
CA ASN A 8 -7.04 -10.83 -12.24
C ASN A 8 -5.57 -10.94 -11.82
N GLU A 9 -4.66 -10.23 -12.50
CA GLU A 9 -3.23 -10.22 -12.15
C GLU A 9 -2.99 -9.72 -10.73
N LEU A 10 -3.69 -8.68 -10.30
CA LEU A 10 -3.63 -8.18 -8.91
C LEU A 10 -4.09 -9.21 -7.87
N LYS A 11 -5.12 -10.01 -8.20
CA LYS A 11 -5.64 -11.05 -7.31
C LYS A 11 -4.72 -12.27 -7.27
N GLU A 12 -4.16 -12.66 -8.41
CA GLU A 12 -3.18 -13.74 -8.53
C GLU A 12 -1.91 -13.38 -7.75
N TRP A 13 -1.36 -12.17 -7.96
CA TRP A 13 -0.22 -11.67 -7.20
C TRP A 13 -0.43 -11.71 -5.68
N ARG A 14 -1.60 -11.25 -5.19
CA ARG A 14 -1.93 -11.35 -3.76
C ARG A 14 -1.99 -12.81 -3.29
N SER A 15 -2.57 -13.69 -4.10
CA SER A 15 -2.69 -15.12 -3.80
C SER A 15 -1.32 -15.78 -3.68
N ASP A 16 -0.39 -15.47 -4.59
CA ASP A 16 0.97 -16.00 -4.60
C ASP A 16 1.78 -15.58 -3.36
N LEU A 17 1.47 -14.42 -2.78
CA LEU A 17 2.02 -13.95 -1.52
C LEU A 17 1.36 -14.57 -0.27
N GLY A 18 0.30 -15.36 -0.44
CA GLY A 18 -0.51 -15.89 0.66
C GLY A 18 -1.19 -14.81 1.51
N ALA A 19 -1.39 -13.61 0.94
CA ALA A 19 -1.93 -12.46 1.64
C ALA A 19 -3.47 -12.44 1.60
N ASN A 20 -4.09 -11.96 2.69
CA ASN A 20 -5.54 -11.81 2.82
C ASN A 20 -5.99 -10.34 2.87
N TRP A 21 -5.10 -9.40 2.59
CA TRP A 21 -5.40 -7.97 2.61
C TRP A 21 -6.47 -7.60 1.56
N ILE A 22 -7.24 -6.56 1.86
CA ILE A 22 -8.19 -5.96 0.92
C ILE A 22 -7.37 -5.26 -0.17
N LEU A 23 -7.71 -5.53 -1.44
CA LEU A 23 -7.15 -4.81 -2.58
C LEU A 23 -8.13 -3.73 -3.02
N ILE A 24 -7.65 -2.49 -3.05
CA ILE A 24 -8.37 -1.34 -3.62
C ILE A 24 -7.52 -0.84 -4.78
N ARG A 25 -8.13 -0.68 -5.94
CA ARG A 25 -7.47 -0.07 -7.10
C ARG A 25 -7.67 1.42 -7.07
N ASP A 26 -6.60 2.12 -7.42
CA ASP A 26 -6.58 3.56 -7.57
C ASP A 26 -6.04 3.95 -8.94
N ASP A 27 -6.67 3.43 -9.99
CA ASP A 27 -6.16 3.43 -11.37
C ASP A 27 -6.92 4.38 -12.31
N ASN A 28 -8.16 4.75 -11.97
CA ASN A 28 -9.04 5.49 -12.89
C ASN A 28 -9.19 6.97 -12.52
N VAL A 29 -9.12 7.30 -11.23
CA VAL A 29 -9.25 8.68 -10.73
C VAL A 29 -8.04 9.11 -9.89
N HIS A 30 -7.22 8.15 -9.44
CA HIS A 30 -6.05 8.40 -8.59
C HIS A 30 -6.39 9.16 -7.30
N ASP A 31 -7.63 9.09 -6.82
CA ASP A 31 -8.13 9.87 -5.68
C ASP A 31 -7.37 9.51 -4.39
N TYR A 32 -7.02 8.22 -4.21
CA TYR A 32 -6.33 7.79 -2.99
C TYR A 32 -4.86 8.20 -2.99
N CYS A 33 -4.16 8.07 -4.11
CA CYS A 33 -2.74 8.40 -4.20
C CYS A 33 -2.49 9.90 -4.34
N ALA A 34 -3.45 10.65 -4.91
CA ALA A 34 -3.41 12.11 -4.98
C ALA A 34 -3.49 12.78 -3.59
N GLU A 35 -4.26 12.23 -2.65
CA GLU A 35 -4.37 12.77 -1.28
C GLU A 35 -3.02 12.86 -0.57
N PHE A 36 -2.10 11.93 -0.89
CA PHE A 36 -0.80 11.81 -0.24
C PHE A 36 0.38 12.21 -1.14
N ASP A 37 0.12 12.78 -2.32
CA ASP A 37 1.14 13.20 -3.31
C ASP A 37 2.12 12.06 -3.67
N PHE A 38 1.57 10.87 -3.94
CA PHE A 38 2.35 9.67 -4.28
C PHE A 38 2.81 9.68 -5.74
N HIS A 39 4.10 9.94 -5.96
CA HIS A 39 4.71 10.00 -7.30
C HIS A 39 5.32 8.68 -7.77
N MET A 40 5.91 7.88 -6.87
CA MET A 40 6.60 6.64 -7.23
C MET A 40 6.51 5.57 -6.12
N PRO A 41 5.73 4.48 -6.32
CA PRO A 41 5.63 3.40 -5.34
C PRO A 41 6.98 2.69 -5.10
N PRO A 42 7.16 1.97 -3.96
CA PRO A 42 6.13 1.65 -2.96
C PRO A 42 5.93 2.73 -1.89
N TYR A 43 4.69 2.85 -1.42
CA TYR A 43 4.29 3.67 -0.27
C TYR A 43 3.52 2.83 0.75
N ALA A 44 3.62 3.17 2.03
CA ALA A 44 2.79 2.62 3.09
C ALA A 44 2.32 3.73 4.02
N VAL A 45 1.00 3.85 4.16
CA VAL A 45 0.35 4.67 5.20
C VAL A 45 0.02 3.78 6.37
N ILE A 46 0.45 4.16 7.57
CA ILE A 46 0.12 3.47 8.82
C ILE A 46 -0.89 4.33 9.57
N VAL A 47 -2.02 3.72 9.93
CA VAL A 47 -3.09 4.33 10.73
C VAL A 47 -3.30 3.51 12.01
N ASP A 48 -3.79 4.15 13.07
CA ASP A 48 -4.19 3.44 14.29
C ASP A 48 -5.55 2.73 14.12
N GLN A 49 -5.97 1.99 15.14
CA GLN A 49 -7.26 1.28 15.15
C GLN A 49 -8.49 2.19 15.09
N ASN A 50 -8.35 3.49 15.34
CA ASN A 50 -9.40 4.49 15.23
C ASN A 50 -9.37 5.22 13.88
N GLY A 51 -8.44 4.86 12.98
CA GLY A 51 -8.25 5.48 11.68
C GLY A 51 -7.42 6.77 11.71
N TYR A 52 -6.75 7.10 12.83
CA TYR A 52 -5.86 8.26 12.88
C TYR A 52 -4.55 7.95 12.17
N TYR A 53 -4.14 8.89 11.30
CA TYR A 53 -2.85 8.84 10.64
C TYR A 53 -1.69 8.83 11.65
N ILE A 54 -0.76 7.89 11.46
CA ILE A 54 0.47 7.78 12.25
C ILE A 54 1.67 8.23 11.42
N THR A 55 1.90 7.58 10.27
CA THR A 55 3.07 7.87 9.44
C THR A 55 2.92 7.38 8.00
N LEU A 56 3.73 7.96 7.11
CA LEU A 56 3.91 7.59 5.72
C LEU A 56 5.36 7.12 5.52
N ILE A 57 5.53 5.96 4.90
CA ILE A 57 6.83 5.43 4.48
C ILE A 57 6.84 5.42 2.95
N SER A 58 7.84 6.04 2.34
CA SER A 58 7.93 6.22 0.88
C SER A 58 9.25 5.72 0.31
N ASN A 59 9.20 4.72 -0.57
CA ASN A 59 10.27 4.27 -1.46
C ASN A 59 11.70 4.36 -0.87
N VAL A 60 11.89 3.71 0.27
CA VAL A 60 13.15 3.66 1.01
C VAL A 60 13.80 2.28 0.91
N ASN A 61 15.13 2.21 0.94
CA ASN A 61 15.85 0.94 1.01
C ASN A 61 15.43 0.14 2.25
N GLY A 62 15.00 -1.12 2.05
CA GLY A 62 14.48 -1.94 3.14
C GLY A 62 13.04 -1.58 3.55
N PHE A 63 12.26 -0.99 2.63
CA PHE A 63 10.84 -0.62 2.79
C PHE A 63 10.03 -1.60 3.66
N ASN A 64 10.01 -2.88 3.28
CA ASN A 64 9.26 -3.91 4.00
C ASN A 64 9.69 -4.06 5.48
N SER A 65 11.00 -3.92 5.76
CA SER A 65 11.51 -3.99 7.12
C SER A 65 11.08 -2.78 7.94
N MET A 66 11.12 -1.57 7.37
CA MET A 66 10.68 -0.35 8.05
C MET A 66 9.19 -0.36 8.36
N VAL A 67 8.35 -0.80 7.41
CA VAL A 67 6.91 -0.97 7.66
C VAL A 67 6.66 -1.88 8.85
N ARG A 68 7.32 -3.06 8.88
CA ARG A 68 7.19 -4.01 10.00
C ARG A 68 7.68 -3.42 11.32
N THR A 69 8.83 -2.75 11.33
CA THR A 69 9.36 -2.11 12.54
C THR A 69 8.39 -1.08 13.09
N GLN A 70 7.77 -0.26 12.24
CA GLN A 70 6.80 0.73 12.72
C GLN A 70 5.53 0.09 13.26
N ILE A 71 5.02 -0.97 12.64
CA ILE A 71 3.87 -1.70 13.17
C ILE A 71 4.20 -2.29 14.56
N VAL A 72 5.38 -2.90 14.73
CA VAL A 72 5.80 -3.49 16.02
C VAL A 72 6.02 -2.41 17.09
N ALA A 73 6.49 -1.21 16.72
CA ALA A 73 6.66 -0.11 17.68
C ALA A 73 5.32 0.43 18.22
N LEU A 74 4.19 0.10 17.57
CA LEU A 74 2.85 0.55 17.93
C LEU A 74 2.03 -0.50 18.70
N THR A 75 2.54 -1.73 18.83
CA THR A 75 1.95 -2.83 19.61
C THR A 75 2.54 -2.92 21.00
#